data_AF-A0A4R9VFM7-F1
#
_entry.id   AF-A0A4R9VFM7-F1
#
_cell.length_a   1.000
_cell.length_b   1.000
_cell.length_c   1.000
_cell.angle_alpha   90.00
_cell.angle_beta   90.00
_cell.angle_gamma   90.00
#
_symmetry.space_group_name_H-M   'P 1'
#
loop_
_entity.id
_entity.type
_entity.pdbx_description
1 polymer ?
#
loop_
_entity_poly.entity_id
_entity_poly.type
_entity_poly.pdbx_seq_one_letter_code
_entity_poly.pdbx_strand_id
1 'polypeptide(L)'
;MRQGVQQEQPNYEAEPNEDRWKDTGTPGFFFAELDEVRQAVIELRDEVTSNEDDEPSWSPVRIERIELLAPTAQNLLTLLNEGIGPLVQSYEIVETIA
;
A
#
# COMPACT_ATOMS: atom_id res chain seq x y z
N MET A 1 15.21 3.16 -40.33
CA MET A 1 14.52 2.15 -39.52
C MET A 1 15.18 2.08 -38.16
N ARG A 2 14.54 2.59 -37.11
CA ARG A 2 14.89 2.31 -35.70
C ARG A 2 13.57 2.10 -34.98
N GLN A 3 13.32 0.85 -34.59
CA GLN A 3 12.15 0.46 -33.80
C GLN A 3 12.17 1.25 -32.50
N GLY A 4 11.10 2.01 -32.25
CA GLY A 4 10.81 2.54 -30.93
C GLY A 4 10.43 1.36 -30.05
N VAL A 5 11.27 1.09 -29.06
CA VAL A 5 10.96 0.22 -27.92
C VAL A 5 9.64 0.68 -27.32
N GLN A 6 8.61 -0.15 -27.44
CA GLN A 6 7.41 -0.03 -26.62
C GLN A 6 7.87 -0.22 -25.18
N GLN A 7 7.85 0.86 -24.41
CA GLN A 7 7.98 0.78 -22.97
C GLN A 7 6.72 0.07 -22.48
N GLU A 8 6.86 -1.21 -22.14
CA GLU A 8 5.84 -1.93 -21.39
C GLU A 8 5.63 -1.15 -20.09
N GLN A 9 4.52 -0.42 -20.03
CA GLN A 9 4.06 0.20 -18.78
C GLN A 9 3.89 -0.93 -17.78
N PRO A 10 4.51 -0.87 -16.59
CA PRO A 10 4.32 -1.91 -15.61
C PRO A 10 2.82 -1.98 -15.31
N ASN A 11 2.25 -3.17 -15.50
CA ASN A 11 0.87 -3.42 -15.15
C ASN A 11 0.72 -3.23 -13.63
N TYR A 12 0.29 -2.05 -13.20
CA TYR A 12 0.09 -1.73 -11.78
C TYR A 12 -1.14 -2.44 -11.19
N GLU A 13 -1.79 -3.34 -11.94
CA GLU A 13 -2.88 -4.21 -11.54
C GLU A 13 -2.38 -5.60 -11.12
N ALA A 14 -1.14 -5.71 -10.61
CA ALA A 14 -0.66 -6.97 -10.07
C ALA A 14 -1.61 -7.43 -8.94
N GLU A 15 -2.33 -8.52 -9.20
CA GLU A 15 -3.05 -9.33 -8.21
C GLU A 15 -2.16 -9.46 -6.95
N PRO A 16 -2.72 -9.36 -5.73
CA PRO A 16 -1.93 -9.44 -4.52
C PRO A 16 -1.23 -10.80 -4.45
N ASN A 17 0.06 -10.83 -4.80
CA ASN A 17 0.92 -12.00 -4.63
C ASN A 17 0.89 -12.43 -3.15
N GLU A 18 1.01 -13.74 -2.87
CA GLU A 18 1.06 -14.31 -1.51
C GLU A 18 2.13 -13.63 -0.62
N ASP A 19 3.17 -13.06 -1.23
CA ASP A 19 4.22 -12.32 -0.53
C ASP A 19 3.80 -10.93 -0.01
N ARG A 20 2.71 -10.34 -0.51
CA ARG A 20 2.29 -8.96 -0.17
C ARG A 20 1.96 -8.79 1.31
N TRP A 21 1.40 -9.83 1.92
CA TRP A 21 0.92 -9.80 3.30
C TRP A 21 1.92 -10.37 4.31
N LYS A 22 3.14 -10.68 3.86
CA LYS A 22 4.22 -11.09 4.77
C LYS A 22 4.60 -9.91 5.66
N ASP A 23 4.76 -10.19 6.94
CA ASP A 23 5.32 -9.22 7.88
C ASP A 23 6.75 -8.89 7.44
N THR A 24 6.96 -7.64 7.01
CA THR A 24 8.28 -7.15 6.58
C THR A 24 9.11 -6.62 7.74
N GLY A 25 8.59 -6.63 8.98
CA GLY A 25 9.23 -6.05 10.14
C GLY A 25 9.30 -4.52 10.13
N THR A 26 8.71 -3.87 9.11
CA THR A 26 8.60 -2.42 9.04
C THR A 26 7.35 -1.98 9.81
N PRO A 27 7.45 -1.03 10.77
CA PRO A 27 6.28 -0.55 11.49
C PRO A 27 5.24 0.02 10.53
N GLY A 28 4.06 -0.59 10.49
CA GLY A 28 2.90 -0.02 9.80
C GLY A 28 2.32 1.14 10.60
N PHE A 29 2.00 2.25 9.92
CA PHE A 29 1.14 3.28 10.48
C PHE A 29 -0.32 2.85 10.26
N PHE A 30 -1.09 2.77 11.34
CA PHE A 30 -2.52 2.44 11.29
C PHE A 30 -3.33 3.69 11.57
N PHE A 31 -4.34 3.92 10.74
CA PHE A 31 -5.25 5.07 10.83
C PHE A 31 -6.67 4.55 11.00
N ALA A 32 -7.50 5.29 11.73
CA ALA A 32 -8.88 4.90 11.96
C ALA A 32 -9.78 5.27 10.77
N GLU A 33 -9.48 6.41 10.13
CA GLU A 33 -10.31 7.00 9.08
C GLU A 33 -9.50 7.34 7.83
N LEU A 34 -10.16 7.33 6.67
CA LEU A 34 -9.52 7.63 5.39
C LEU A 34 -8.94 9.05 5.32
N ASP A 35 -9.62 10.02 5.93
CA ASP A 35 -9.16 11.42 5.94
C ASP A 35 -7.84 11.60 6.72
N GLU A 36 -7.61 10.80 7.76
CA GLU A 36 -6.34 10.78 8.50
C GLU A 36 -5.20 10.26 7.61
N VAL A 37 -5.46 9.19 6.84
CA VAL A 37 -4.48 8.64 5.89
C VAL A 37 -4.14 9.67 4.81
N ARG A 38 -5.15 10.34 4.24
CA ARG A 38 -4.95 11.39 3.22
C ARG A 38 -4.05 12.49 3.73
N GLN A 39 -4.35 13.00 4.93
CA GLN A 39 -3.58 14.07 5.53
C GLN A 39 -2.11 13.66 5.75
N ALA A 40 -1.89 12.44 6.28
CA ALA A 40 -0.55 11.91 6.46
C ALA A 40 0.24 11.75 5.16
N VAL A 41 -0.42 11.30 4.07
CA VAL A 41 0.22 11.17 2.75
C VAL A 41 0.55 12.53 2.14
N ILE A 42 -0.33 13.54 2.31
CA ILE A 42 -0.08 14.91 1.87
C ILE A 42 1.11 15.51 2.62
N GLU A 43 1.17 15.35 3.94
CA GLU A 43 2.30 15.82 4.76
C GLU A 43 3.61 15.16 4.33
N LEU A 44 3.60 13.84 4.11
CA LEU A 44 4.77 13.12 3.59
C LEU A 44 5.20 13.64 2.21
N ARG A 45 4.27 13.92 1.30
CA ARG A 45 4.58 14.50 -0.01
C ARG A 45 5.25 15.86 0.15
N ASP A 46 4.67 16.72 0.98
CA ASP A 46 5.17 18.07 1.16
C ASP A 46 6.58 18.03 1.79
N GLU A 47 6.84 17.12 2.74
CA GLU A 47 8.19 16.86 3.28
C GLU A 47 9.18 16.40 2.19
N VAL A 48 8.81 15.38 1.40
CA VAL A 48 9.66 14.83 0.33
C VAL A 48 9.99 15.88 -0.73
N THR A 49 9.02 16.73 -1.07
CA THR A 49 9.16 17.73 -2.15
C THR A 49 9.77 19.05 -1.68
N SER A 50 9.88 19.28 -0.37
CA SER A 50 10.44 20.51 0.19
C SER A 50 11.96 20.65 0.09
N ASN A 51 12.68 19.57 -0.24
CA ASN A 51 14.13 19.61 -0.43
C ASN A 51 14.48 20.16 -1.82
N GLU A 52 14.89 21.43 -1.86
CA GLU A 52 15.21 22.17 -3.11
C GLU A 52 16.55 21.74 -3.76
N ASP A 53 17.38 20.97 -3.05
CA ASP A 53 18.73 20.57 -3.49
C ASP A 53 18.73 19.33 -4.41
N ASP A 54 17.65 18.56 -4.43
CA ASP A 54 17.44 17.40 -5.31
C ASP A 54 16.20 17.62 -6.17
N GLU A 55 16.12 17.02 -7.37
CA GLU A 55 14.89 17.05 -8.16
C GLU A 55 13.79 16.30 -7.38
N PRO A 56 12.75 16.99 -6.86
CA PRO A 56 11.80 16.37 -5.96
C PRO A 56 10.97 15.34 -6.72
N SER A 57 11.33 14.06 -6.59
CA SER A 57 10.61 12.97 -7.22
C SER A 57 9.57 12.39 -6.26
N TRP A 58 8.40 13.01 -6.21
CA TRP A 58 7.24 12.34 -5.63
C TRP A 58 6.79 11.23 -6.57
N SER A 59 6.63 10.02 -6.03
CA SER A 59 5.97 8.92 -6.73
C SER A 59 4.54 8.77 -6.21
N PRO A 60 3.56 8.48 -7.08
CA PRO A 60 2.18 8.32 -6.64
C PRO A 60 2.04 7.32 -5.50
N VAL A 61 1.35 7.71 -4.42
CA VAL A 61 1.07 6.84 -3.27
C VAL A 61 -0.38 6.37 -3.33
N ARG A 62 -0.59 5.07 -3.20
CA ARG A 62 -1.92 4.45 -3.13
C ARG A 62 -2.37 4.36 -1.68
N ILE A 63 -3.60 4.79 -1.42
CA ILE A 63 -4.29 4.50 -0.17
C ILE A 63 -5.13 3.25 -0.39
N GLU A 64 -4.99 2.29 0.51
CA GLU A 64 -5.58 0.97 0.39
C GLU A 64 -6.44 0.66 1.60
N ARG A 65 -7.64 0.15 1.35
CA ARG A 65 -8.53 -0.38 2.36
C ARG A 65 -8.41 -1.89 2.39
N ILE A 66 -8.24 -2.42 3.59
CA ILE A 66 -8.20 -3.86 3.86
C ILE A 66 -9.31 -4.15 4.85
N GLU A 67 -10.19 -5.10 4.50
CA GLU A 67 -11.16 -5.63 5.46
C GLU A 67 -10.68 -7.00 5.94
N LEU A 68 -10.75 -7.20 7.26
CA LEU A 68 -10.34 -8.44 7.89
C LEU A 68 -11.57 -9.23 8.34
N LEU A 69 -11.46 -10.56 8.30
CA LEU A 69 -12.43 -11.45 8.92
C LEU A 69 -12.59 -11.12 10.42
N ALA A 70 -13.80 -11.34 10.94
CA ALA A 70 -14.12 -11.09 12.34
C ALA A 70 -13.14 -11.81 13.30
N PRO A 71 -12.78 -11.20 14.44
CA PRO A 71 -11.83 -11.78 15.39
C PRO A 71 -12.47 -12.92 16.20
N THR A 72 -12.54 -14.11 15.59
CA THR A 72 -12.87 -15.35 16.28
C THR A 72 -11.62 -15.99 16.87
N ALA A 73 -11.76 -16.89 17.85
CA ALA A 73 -10.62 -17.63 18.39
C ALA A 73 -9.83 -18.38 17.29
N GLN A 74 -10.54 -18.95 16.31
CA GLN A 74 -9.91 -19.61 15.17
C GLN A 74 -9.13 -18.63 14.28
N ASN A 75 -9.69 -17.45 14.00
CA ASN A 75 -9.02 -16.45 13.19
C ASN A 75 -7.80 -15.86 13.90
N LEU A 76 -7.86 -15.69 15.23
CA LEU A 76 -6.70 -15.29 16.02
C LEU A 76 -5.59 -16.34 15.98
N LEU A 77 -5.92 -17.63 16.08
CA LEU A 77 -4.93 -18.70 15.91
C LEU A 77 -4.33 -18.71 14.51
N THR A 78 -5.14 -18.42 13.49
CA THR A 78 -4.69 -18.31 12.10
C THR A 78 -3.71 -17.13 11.96
N LEU A 79 -4.03 -15.96 12.52
CA LEU A 79 -3.13 -14.79 12.56
C LEU A 79 -1.76 -15.12 13.15
N LEU A 80 -1.75 -15.81 14.30
CA LEU A 80 -0.51 -16.10 15.02
C LEU A 80 0.36 -17.16 14.33
N ASN A 81 -0.25 -18.10 13.61
CA ASN A 81 0.47 -19.19 12.95
C ASN A 81 0.85 -18.88 11.50
N GLU A 82 0.02 -18.13 10.78
CA GLU A 82 0.10 -17.96 9.32
C GLU A 82 0.17 -16.48 8.89
N GLY A 83 0.00 -15.53 9.81
CA GLY A 83 -0.01 -14.09 9.53
C GLY A 83 -1.37 -13.57 9.07
N ILE A 84 -1.38 -12.32 8.56
CA ILE A 84 -2.63 -11.59 8.25
C ILE A 84 -3.28 -12.04 6.93
N GLY A 85 -2.51 -12.60 6.00
CA GLY A 85 -2.97 -12.94 4.65
C GLY A 85 -4.26 -13.75 4.60
N PRO A 86 -4.37 -14.89 5.31
CA PRO A 86 -5.59 -15.69 5.36
C PRO A 86 -6.81 -14.98 5.98
N LEU A 87 -6.60 -13.86 6.67
CA LEU A 87 -7.67 -13.08 7.28
C LEU A 87 -8.16 -11.92 6.42
N VAL A 88 -7.49 -11.61 5.31
CA VAL A 88 -7.93 -10.57 4.39
C VAL A 88 -9.21 -11.02 3.69
N GLN A 89 -10.33 -10.35 4.01
CA GLN A 89 -11.62 -10.59 3.41
C GLN A 89 -11.77 -9.85 2.08
N SER A 90 -11.34 -8.60 2.04
CA SER A 90 -11.39 -7.76 0.84
C SER A 90 -10.22 -6.76 0.84
N TYR A 91 -9.87 -6.32 -0.36
CA TYR A 91 -8.82 -5.35 -0.63
C TYR A 91 -9.29 -4.39 -1.72
N GLU A 92 -9.10 -3.10 -1.51
CA GLU A 92 -9.49 -2.06 -2.45
C GLU A 92 -8.47 -0.91 -2.42
N ILE A 93 -8.06 -0.44 -3.60
CA ILE A 93 -7.38 0.86 -3.72
C ILE A 93 -8.46 1.94 -3.71
N VAL A 94 -8.53 2.69 -2.62
CA VAL A 94 -9.57 3.73 -2.45
C VAL A 94 -9.15 5.05 -3.06
N GLU A 95 -7.84 5.31 -3.15
CA GLU A 95 -7.31 6.57 -3.67
C GLU A 95 -5.87 6.43 -4.16
N THR A 96 -5.45 7.31 -5.06
CA THR A 96 -4.05 7.51 -5.42
C THR A 96 -3.73 8.99 -5.37
N ILE A 97 -2.75 9.36 -4.55
CA ILE A 97 -2.27 10.74 -4.41
C ILE A 97 -1.00 10.88 -5.25
N ALA A 98 -1.09 11.73 -6.29
CA ALA A 98 -0.01 12.04 -7.21
C ALA A 98 0.55 13.45 -6.98
#